data_AF-A0A6G4VHG1-F1
#
_entry.id   AF-A0A6G4VHG1-F1
#
_cell.length_a   1.000
_cell.length_b   1.000
_cell.length_c   1.000
_cell.angle_alpha   90.00
_cell.angle_beta   90.00
_cell.angle_gamma   90.00
#
_symmetry.space_group_name_H-M   'P 1'
#
loop_
_entity.id
_entity.type
_entity.pdbx_description
1 polymer ?
#
loop_
_entity_poly.entity_id
_entity_poly.type
_entity_poly.pdbx_seq_one_letter_code
_entity_poly.pdbx_strand_id
1 'polypeptide(L)'
;ATPRELDNLTPREQEVLLCAAEGLTNDEIAERLYVSPMTVRTFVQRIMHKLGAHHRAQLVALAYRSGFARVPQPPPARPRSGRGP
;
A
#
# COMPACT_ATOMS: atom_id res chain seq x y z
N ALA A 1 -10.44 4.97 -9.81
CA ALA A 1 -9.06 4.81 -10.28
C ALA A 1 -9.04 4.05 -11.60
N THR A 2 -9.19 4.80 -12.69
CA THR A 2 -8.61 4.42 -13.97
C THR A 2 -7.08 4.62 -13.91
N PRO A 3 -6.27 4.04 -14.83
CA PRO A 3 -4.83 4.26 -14.85
C PRO A 3 -4.43 5.75 -14.84
N ARG A 4 -5.24 6.60 -15.50
CA ARG A 4 -5.03 8.06 -15.56
C ARG A 4 -5.17 8.78 -14.22
N GLU A 5 -5.92 8.22 -13.26
CA GLU A 5 -6.06 8.87 -11.94
C GLU A 5 -4.84 8.64 -11.06
N LEU A 6 -4.04 7.61 -11.33
CA LEU A 6 -2.81 7.32 -10.60
C LEU A 6 -1.64 8.19 -11.07
N ASP A 7 -1.64 8.63 -12.33
CA ASP A 7 -0.69 9.64 -12.83
C ASP A 7 -0.78 10.97 -12.05
N ASN A 8 -1.91 11.26 -11.41
CA ASN A 8 -2.08 12.45 -10.57
C ASN A 8 -1.44 12.32 -9.17
N LEU A 9 -0.89 11.15 -8.84
CA LEU A 9 -0.15 10.94 -7.61
C LEU A 9 1.31 11.35 -7.81
N THR A 10 1.82 12.13 -6.87
CA THR A 10 3.25 12.41 -6.77
C THR A 10 4.04 11.12 -6.51
N PRO A 11 5.36 11.09 -6.81
CA PRO A 11 6.18 9.90 -6.55
C PRO A 11 6.08 9.41 -5.10
N ARG A 12 6.01 10.34 -4.14
CA ARG A 12 5.90 9.99 -2.72
C ARG A 12 4.55 9.38 -2.36
N GLU A 13 3.48 9.86 -2.97
CA GLU A 13 2.14 9.29 -2.80
C GLU A 13 2.04 7.89 -3.42
N GLN A 14 2.72 7.67 -4.55
CA GLN A 14 2.83 6.36 -5.19
C GLN A 14 3.58 5.36 -4.30
N GLU A 15 4.70 5.76 -3.68
CA GLU A 15 5.42 4.91 -2.72
C GLU A 15 4.54 4.48 -1.52
N VAL A 16 3.81 5.43 -0.94
CA VAL A 16 2.89 5.16 0.17
C VAL A 16 1.75 4.24 -0.27
N LEU A 17 1.18 4.46 -1.47
CA LEU A 17 0.12 3.61 -2.02
C LEU A 17 0.61 2.18 -2.26
N LEU A 18 1.83 2.01 -2.78
CA LEU A 18 2.42 0.70 -3.03
C LEU A 18 2.61 -0.06 -1.72
N CYS A 19 3.25 0.56 -0.72
CA CYS A 19 3.43 -0.07 0.60
C CYS A 19 2.08 -0.40 1.25
N ALA A 20 1.07 0.47 1.08
CA ALA A 20 -0.26 0.20 1.58
C ALA A 20 -0.91 -1.00 0.89
N ALA A 21 -0.71 -1.15 -0.42
CA ALA A 21 -1.17 -2.28 -1.21
C ALA A 21 -0.47 -3.59 -0.81
N GLU A 22 0.83 -3.54 -0.47
CA GLU A 22 1.60 -4.66 0.11
C GLU A 22 1.07 -5.13 1.48
N GLY A 23 0.16 -4.36 2.10
CA GLY A 23 -0.46 -4.70 3.38
C GLY A 23 0.21 -4.04 4.60
N LEU A 24 1.23 -3.21 4.39
CA LEU A 24 1.98 -2.57 5.49
C LEU A 24 1.14 -1.54 6.24
N THR A 25 1.20 -1.57 7.57
CA THR A 25 0.59 -0.58 8.45
C THR A 25 1.25 0.79 8.30
N ASN A 26 0.60 1.86 8.78
CA ASN A 26 1.19 3.21 8.69
C ASN A 26 2.51 3.35 9.45
N ASP A 27 2.74 2.50 10.47
CA ASP A 27 3.98 2.47 11.24
C ASP A 27 5.10 1.81 10.42
N GLU A 28 4.86 0.64 9.84
CA GLU A 28 5.81 -0.04 8.96
C GLU A 28 6.13 0.79 7.71
N ILE A 29 5.14 1.49 7.14
CA ILE A 29 5.35 2.43 6.04
C ILE A 29 6.24 3.60 6.50
N ALA A 30 6.01 4.12 7.70
CA ALA A 30 6.77 5.24 8.24
C ALA A 30 8.24 4.86 8.46
N GLU A 31 8.49 3.68 9.03
CA GLU A 31 9.83 3.12 9.16
C GLU A 31 10.51 2.93 7.80
N ARG A 32 9.83 2.29 6.85
CA ARG A 32 10.37 2.00 5.51
C ARG A 32 10.68 3.26 4.71
N LEU A 33 9.88 4.31 4.89
CA LEU A 33 10.01 5.57 4.18
C LEU A 33 10.79 6.63 4.97
N TYR A 34 11.29 6.33 6.17
CA TYR A 34 12.00 7.25 7.06
C TYR A 34 11.21 8.55 7.35
N VAL A 35 9.92 8.41 7.66
CA VAL A 35 9.02 9.52 8.03
C VAL A 35 8.25 9.18 9.31
N SER A 36 7.44 10.11 9.82
CA SER A 36 6.58 9.81 10.97
C SER A 36 5.29 9.07 10.54
N PRO A 37 4.71 8.23 11.41
CA PRO A 37 3.40 7.61 11.16
C PRO A 37 2.28 8.63 10.90
N MET A 38 2.37 9.82 11.48
CA MET A 38 1.43 10.92 11.22
C MET A 38 1.58 11.48 9.81
N THR A 39 2.82 11.58 9.31
CA THR A 39 3.10 11.95 7.92
C THR A 39 2.51 10.94 6.94
N VAL A 40 2.63 9.64 7.23
CA VAL A 40 2.00 8.58 6.42
C VAL A 40 0.48 8.72 6.42
N ARG A 41 -0.15 8.97 7.58
CA ARG A 41 -1.61 9.21 7.65
C ARG A 41 -2.04 10.37 6.77
N THR A 42 -1.28 11.46 6.75
CA THR A 42 -1.53 12.61 5.88
C THR A 42 -1.43 12.22 4.40
N PHE A 43 -0.40 11.47 4.00
CA PHE A 43 -0.30 10.97 2.64
C PHE A 43 -1.49 10.07 2.27
N VAL A 44 -1.85 9.10 3.11
CA VAL A 44 -2.99 8.19 2.88
C VAL A 44 -4.29 8.98 2.69
N GLN A 45 -4.56 9.99 3.52
CA GLN A 45 -5.75 10.84 3.36
C GLN A 45 -5.74 11.63 2.04
N ARG A 46 -4.60 12.21 1.65
CA ARG A 46 -4.47 12.93 0.38
C ARG A 46 -4.68 12.01 -0.82
N ILE A 47 -4.10 10.82 -0.80
CA ILE A 47 -4.27 9.82 -1.86
C ILE A 47 -5.74 9.39 -1.94
N MET A 48 -6.38 9.12 -0.79
CA MET A 48 -7.81 8.78 -0.73
C MET A 48 -8.67 9.88 -1.34
N HIS A 49 -8.41 11.14 -1.01
CA HIS A 49 -9.10 12.28 -1.60
C HIS A 49 -8.86 12.38 -3.12
N LYS A 50 -7.62 12.22 -3.59
CA LYS A 50 -7.27 12.26 -5.01
C LYS A 50 -7.90 11.13 -5.83
N LEU A 51 -8.02 9.94 -5.25
CA LEU A 51 -8.53 8.74 -5.95
C LEU A 51 -10.01 8.46 -5.67
N GLY A 52 -10.69 9.31 -4.90
CA GLY A 52 -12.09 9.11 -4.50
C GLY A 52 -12.31 7.87 -3.63
N ALA A 53 -11.34 7.51 -2.80
CA ALA A 53 -11.45 6.41 -1.85
C ALA A 53 -11.93 6.90 -0.48
N HIS A 54 -12.85 6.17 0.14
CA HIS A 54 -13.43 6.48 1.45
C HIS A 54 -12.70 5.78 2.59
N HIS A 55 -12.05 4.64 2.31
CA HIS A 55 -11.30 3.89 3.31
C HIS A 55 -10.11 3.15 2.69
N ARG A 56 -9.17 2.77 3.55
CA ARG A 56 -7.92 2.10 3.15
C ARG A 56 -8.14 0.86 2.28
N ALA A 57 -9.08 0.00 2.63
CA ALA A 57 -9.35 -1.20 1.81
C ALA A 57 -9.83 -0.84 0.39
N GLN A 58 -10.62 0.23 0.22
CA GLN A 58 -11.00 0.72 -1.10
C GLN A 58 -9.79 1.28 -1.85
N LEU A 59 -8.91 2.01 -1.16
CA LEU A 59 -7.66 2.51 -1.73
C LEU A 59 -6.77 1.37 -2.25
N VAL A 60 -6.59 0.32 -1.45
CA VAL A 60 -5.84 -0.88 -1.83
C VAL A 60 -6.49 -1.60 -3.01
N ALA A 61 -7.82 -1.75 -3.00
CA ALA A 61 -8.54 -2.36 -4.11
C ALA A 61 -8.41 -1.55 -5.42
N LEU A 62 -8.37 -0.22 -5.33
CA LEU A 62 -8.13 0.66 -6.47
C LEU A 62 -6.72 0.45 -7.04
N ALA A 63 -5.69 0.30 -6.19
CA ALA A 63 -4.32 0.02 -6.62
C ALA A 63 -4.21 -1.33 -7.37
N TYR A 64 -4.94 -2.36 -6.96
CA TYR A 64 -4.96 -3.64 -7.67
C TYR A 64 -5.74 -3.58 -8.98
N ARG A 65 -6.96 -3.03 -8.97
CA ARG A 65 -7.82 -2.97 -10.17
C ARG A 65 -7.22 -2.16 -11.31
N SER A 66 -6.42 -1.15 -10.97
CA SER A 66 -5.71 -0.31 -11.93
C SER A 66 -4.43 -0.92 -12.47
N GLY A 67 -3.97 -2.05 -11.90
CA GLY A 67 -2.68 -2.66 -12.23
C GLY A 67 -1.46 -1.95 -11.63
N PHE A 68 -1.66 -0.93 -10.79
CA PHE A 68 -0.58 -0.20 -10.12
C PHE A 68 0.18 -1.09 -9.13
N ALA A 69 -0.55 -1.84 -8.31
CA ALA A 69 0.00 -2.87 -7.46
C ALA A 69 -0.28 -4.23 -8.10
N ARG A 70 0.75 -5.08 -8.18
CA ARG A 70 0.54 -6.51 -8.43
C ARG A 70 0.24 -7.19 -7.12
N VAL A 71 -0.69 -8.15 -7.16
CA VAL A 71 -1.01 -9.01 -6.01
C VAL A 71 0.32 -9.53 -5.45
N PRO A 72 0.63 -9.31 -4.16
CA PRO A 72 1.82 -9.86 -3.56
C PRO A 72 1.74 -11.36 -3.76
N GLN A 73 2.68 -11.88 -4.54
CA GLN A 73 2.92 -13.32 -4.61
C GLN A 73 2.97 -13.83 -3.17
N PRO A 74 2.17 -14.85 -2.81
CA PRO A 74 2.20 -15.37 -1.46
C PRO A 74 3.67 -15.69 -1.15
N PRO A 75 4.22 -15.24 0.00
CA PRO A 75 5.59 -15.55 0.35
C PRO A 75 5.75 -17.07 0.23
N PRO A 76 6.83 -17.58 -0.41
CA PRO A 76 7.03 -19.02 -0.53
C PRO A 76 6.86 -19.61 0.85
N ALA A 77 5.90 -20.53 0.99
CA ALA A 77 5.54 -21.11 2.27
C ALA A 77 6.83 -21.56 2.94
N ARG A 78 7.21 -20.91 4.05
CA ARG A 78 8.38 -21.37 4.81
C ARG A 78 8.13 -22.85 5.11
N PRO A 79 9.07 -23.76 4.76
CA PRO A 79 8.89 -25.16 5.11
C PRO A 79 8.65 -25.20 6.61
N ARG A 80 7.54 -25.82 7.02
CA ARG A 80 7.22 -26.05 8.42
C ARG A 80 8.44 -26.72 9.03
N SER A 81 9.24 -25.97 9.77
CA SER A 81 10.36 -26.49 10.53
C SER A 81 9.77 -27.59 11.41
N GLY A 82 10.21 -28.82 11.12
CA GLY A 82 9.67 -30.03 11.70
C GLY A 82 9.61 -29.91 13.21
N ARG A 83 8.43 -30.16 13.76
CA ARG A 83 8.35 -30.70 15.10
C ARG A 83 8.92 -32.11 15.00
N GLY A 84 10.20 -32.24 15.32
CA GLY A 84 10.83 -33.55 15.55
C GLY A 84 10.13 -34.28 16.70
N PRO A 85 10.29 -35.61 16.77
CA PRO A 85 9.68 -36.44 17.81
C PRO A 85 10.14 -36.08 19.22
#